data_AF-A0A8K0G826-F1
#
_entry.id   AF-A0A8K0G826-F1
#
_cell.length_a   1.000
_cell.length_b   1.000
_cell.length_c   1.000
_cell.angle_alpha   90.00
_cell.angle_beta   90.00
_cell.angle_gamma   90.00
#
_symmetry.space_group_name_H-M   'P 1'
#
loop_
_entity.id
_entity.type
_entity.pdbx_description
1 polymer ?
#
loop_
_entity_poly.entity_id
_entity_poly.type
_entity_poly.pdbx_seq_one_letter_code
_entity_poly.pdbx_strand_id
1 'polypeptide(L)'
;MLCRRGSRNLNKLVSSATKATYTVLMFCNAIDDFLPMFINYKWLHLYSTWSYNGLTNARYNCSSSSWMEAAQFFDWFINSYTSHLVQPLDVGVYKALKQSWRRVLREYYQETGYKNVEKLMLPSLMKNLQHSGCLSRANAIGGFNGSGIYSLCKENMMKKVHMAEMISKRAKNEDDRQSQEKTPTMQRQKEREKQQEKIGMFRGSRMSPM
;
A
#
# COMPACT_ATOMS: atom_id res chain seq x y z
N MET A 1 24.70 -22.94 39.80
CA MET A 1 24.05 -23.98 38.97
C MET A 1 23.61 -25.10 39.92
N LEU A 2 22.31 -25.24 40.15
CA LEU A 2 21.76 -26.33 40.97
C LEU A 2 21.60 -27.55 40.07
N CYS A 3 22.29 -28.65 40.38
CA CYS A 3 22.12 -29.92 39.69
C CYS A 3 22.01 -31.06 40.70
N ARG A 4 21.39 -32.17 40.30
CA ARG A 4 21.20 -33.35 41.15
C ARG A 4 22.56 -34.01 41.43
N ARG A 5 22.86 -34.30 42.70
CA ARG A 5 24.10 -34.96 43.13
C ARG A 5 24.28 -36.29 42.37
N GLY A 6 25.42 -36.45 41.70
CA GLY A 6 25.77 -37.64 40.90
C GLY A 6 25.70 -37.46 39.37
N SER A 7 25.27 -36.30 38.87
CA SER A 7 25.25 -36.04 37.42
C SER A 7 26.67 -35.92 36.86
N ARG A 8 27.02 -36.75 35.87
CA ARG A 8 28.29 -36.66 35.14
C ARG A 8 28.12 -35.77 33.89
N ASN A 9 29.18 -35.09 33.47
CA ASN A 9 29.19 -34.18 32.31
C ASN A 9 28.28 -32.93 32.42
N LEU A 10 28.34 -32.18 33.53
CA LEU A 10 27.59 -30.91 33.69
C LEU A 10 27.81 -29.92 32.55
N ASN A 11 29.05 -29.84 32.02
CA ASN A 11 29.40 -28.94 30.92
C ASN A 11 28.71 -29.29 29.58
N LYS A 12 28.19 -30.52 29.43
CA LYS A 12 27.39 -30.93 28.26
C LYS A 12 25.89 -30.66 28.44
N LEU A 13 25.39 -30.71 29.68
CA LEU A 13 24.00 -30.31 30.02
C LEU A 13 23.79 -28.80 29.81
N VAL A 14 24.85 -28.03 30.01
CA VAL A 14 24.91 -26.61 29.65
C VAL A 14 25.87 -26.46 28.47
N SER A 15 25.56 -27.14 27.36
CA SER A 15 26.15 -26.74 26.08
C SER A 15 25.86 -25.25 25.90
N SER A 16 26.90 -24.47 25.60
CA SER A 16 26.88 -23.02 25.40
C SER A 16 25.46 -22.50 25.20
N ALA A 17 24.92 -21.81 26.20
CA ALA A 17 23.58 -21.25 26.10
C ALA A 17 23.63 -20.17 25.01
N THR A 18 23.47 -20.57 23.75
CA THR A 18 23.23 -19.67 22.64
C THR A 18 21.87 -19.07 22.92
N LYS A 19 21.87 -18.02 23.74
CA LYS A 19 20.65 -17.33 24.16
C LYS A 19 19.99 -16.86 22.87
N ALA A 20 18.77 -17.33 22.63
CA ALA A 20 17.96 -16.77 21.56
C ALA A 20 17.74 -15.29 21.88
N THR A 21 18.18 -14.42 20.97
CA THR A 21 17.99 -12.98 21.09
C THR A 21 16.78 -12.60 20.26
N TYR A 22 15.88 -11.84 20.87
CA TYR A 22 14.72 -11.26 20.23
C TYR A 22 14.78 -9.75 20.43
N THR A 23 14.61 -8.99 19.36
CA THR A 23 14.58 -7.54 19.44
C THR A 23 13.14 -7.09 19.35
N VAL A 24 12.63 -6.52 20.44
CA VAL A 24 11.29 -5.92 20.49
C VAL A 24 11.47 -4.41 20.62
N LEU A 25 10.87 -3.68 19.70
CA LEU A 25 10.87 -2.24 19.70
C LEU A 25 9.46 -1.73 19.92
N MET A 26 9.33 -0.93 20.97
CA MET A 26 8.11 -0.26 21.36
C MET A 26 8.30 1.23 21.19
N PHE A 27 7.29 1.90 20.65
CA PHE A 27 7.23 3.34 20.57
C PHE A 27 5.93 3.81 21.18
N CYS A 28 6.05 4.78 22.08
CA CYS A 28 4.94 5.49 22.68
C CYS A 28 5.11 7.00 22.46
N ASN A 29 4.00 7.72 22.45
CA ASN A 29 3.99 9.18 22.54
C ASN A 29 3.56 9.61 23.97
N ALA A 30 3.68 10.91 24.25
CA ALA A 30 3.25 11.50 25.52
C ALA A 30 1.71 11.60 25.69
N ILE A 31 0.94 11.17 24.69
CA ILE A 31 -0.53 11.13 24.67
C ILE A 31 -1.03 9.69 24.89
N ASP A 32 -0.14 8.77 25.31
CA ASP A 32 -0.43 7.35 25.60
C ASP A 32 -0.82 6.50 24.38
N ASP A 33 -0.34 6.91 23.20
CA ASP A 33 -0.50 6.13 21.98
C ASP A 33 0.74 5.32 21.66
N PHE A 34 0.51 4.05 21.33
CA PHE A 34 1.55 3.13 20.90
C PHE A 34 1.51 2.90 19.40
N LEU A 35 2.68 2.87 18.79
CA LEU A 35 2.83 2.32 17.45
C LEU A 35 2.74 0.80 17.45
N PRO A 36 2.48 0.20 16.27
CA PRO A 36 2.72 -1.21 16.02
C PRO A 36 4.07 -1.66 16.56
N MET A 37 4.10 -2.53 17.57
CA MET A 37 5.37 -3.06 18.08
C MET A 37 6.12 -3.77 16.96
N PHE A 38 7.42 -3.53 16.87
CA PHE A 38 8.27 -4.18 15.89
C PHE A 38 9.07 -5.30 16.54
N ILE A 39 8.92 -6.51 16.01
CA ILE A 39 9.56 -7.72 16.53
C ILE A 39 10.50 -8.23 15.45
N ASN A 40 11.79 -8.28 15.78
CA ASN A 40 12.83 -8.74 14.87
C ASN A 40 13.49 -10.01 15.40
N TYR A 41 13.47 -11.05 14.57
CA TYR A 41 14.08 -12.35 14.85
C TYR A 41 15.49 -12.45 14.27
N LYS A 42 16.38 -13.15 14.97
CA LYS A 42 17.70 -13.51 14.45
C LYS A 42 17.60 -14.64 13.41
N TRP A 43 17.19 -14.32 12.19
CA TRP A 43 16.98 -15.32 11.14
C TRP A 43 17.06 -14.73 9.72
N LEU A 44 16.99 -15.57 8.68
CA LEU A 44 17.09 -15.16 7.26
C LEU A 44 15.72 -14.84 6.63
N HIS A 45 14.74 -15.72 6.85
CA HIS A 45 13.35 -15.59 6.40
C HIS A 45 12.35 -15.57 7.57
N LEU A 46 11.23 -14.90 7.36
CA LEU A 46 10.12 -14.90 8.32
C LEU A 46 9.13 -16.00 7.96
N TYR A 47 8.83 -16.88 8.90
CA TYR A 47 7.81 -17.92 8.75
C TYR A 47 6.46 -17.45 9.30
N SER A 48 5.37 -17.80 8.62
CA SER A 48 4.00 -17.45 9.04
C SER A 48 3.62 -18.02 10.41
N THR A 49 4.24 -19.14 10.81
CA THR A 49 4.05 -19.74 12.13
C THR A 49 4.57 -18.88 13.28
N TRP A 50 5.49 -17.94 13.01
CA TRP A 50 6.10 -17.10 14.04
C TRP A 50 5.28 -15.85 14.37
N SER A 51 4.33 -15.49 13.50
CA SER A 51 3.37 -14.41 13.71
C SER A 51 1.96 -14.92 14.02
N TYR A 52 1.72 -16.23 13.90
CA TYR A 52 0.43 -16.85 14.20
C TYR A 52 0.08 -16.71 15.69
N ASN A 53 -1.14 -16.25 15.99
CA ASN A 53 -1.58 -15.86 17.34
C ASN A 53 -0.63 -14.85 18.04
N GLY A 54 0.09 -14.06 17.25
CA GLY A 54 0.95 -13.00 17.73
C GLY A 54 0.17 -11.78 18.23
N LEU A 55 0.92 -10.76 18.64
CA LEU A 55 0.37 -9.50 19.09
C LEU A 55 -0.42 -8.82 17.96
N THR A 56 -1.64 -8.38 18.28
CA THR A 56 -2.48 -7.64 17.34
C THR A 56 -1.79 -6.34 16.95
N ASN A 57 -1.75 -6.06 15.65
CA ASN A 57 -1.09 -4.87 15.10
C ASN A 57 0.43 -4.81 15.36
N ALA A 58 1.13 -5.95 15.49
CA ALA A 58 2.59 -5.99 15.51
C ALA A 58 3.17 -6.24 14.11
N ARG A 59 4.39 -5.74 13.87
CA ARG A 59 5.16 -5.97 12.65
C ARG A 59 6.32 -6.90 12.96
N TYR A 60 6.43 -7.97 12.17
CA TYR A 60 7.45 -9.00 12.33
C TYR A 60 8.48 -8.91 11.22
N ASN A 61 9.75 -9.08 11.55
CA ASN A 61 10.85 -9.09 10.59
C ASN A 61 11.96 -10.07 11.03
N CYS A 62 12.92 -10.33 10.14
CA CYS A 62 14.08 -11.15 10.41
C CYS A 62 15.36 -10.40 9.99
N SER A 63 16.42 -10.49 10.80
CA SER A 63 17.78 -10.07 10.42
C SER A 63 18.82 -11.09 10.87
N SER A 64 19.93 -11.21 10.14
CA SER A 64 21.03 -12.13 10.47
C SER A 64 21.71 -11.77 11.80
N SER A 65 21.74 -10.47 12.14
CA SER A 65 22.38 -9.94 13.33
C SER A 65 21.47 -9.89 14.55
N SER A 66 20.14 -10.03 14.37
CA SER A 66 19.09 -9.70 15.36
C SER A 66 19.03 -8.23 15.76
N TRP A 67 19.99 -7.42 15.35
CA TRP A 67 19.96 -5.99 15.57
C TRP A 67 19.01 -5.35 14.56
N MET A 68 18.41 -4.24 14.98
CA MET A 68 17.65 -3.42 14.08
C MET A 68 18.61 -2.62 13.19
N GLU A 69 18.51 -2.84 11.89
CA GLU A 69 19.22 -2.02 10.92
C GLU A 69 18.36 -0.83 10.49
N ALA A 70 19.02 0.26 10.05
CA ALA A 70 18.35 1.50 9.67
C ALA A 70 17.26 1.28 8.61
N ALA A 71 17.51 0.42 7.62
CA ALA A 71 16.53 0.12 6.58
C ALA A 71 15.24 -0.50 7.14
N GLN A 72 15.37 -1.46 8.07
CA GLN A 72 14.21 -2.10 8.72
C GLN A 72 13.45 -1.13 9.62
N PHE A 73 14.18 -0.28 10.34
CA PHE A 73 13.60 0.78 11.16
C PHE A 73 12.79 1.76 10.31
N PHE A 74 13.40 2.30 9.25
CA PHE A 74 12.75 3.30 8.40
C PHE A 74 11.57 2.70 7.66
N ASP A 75 11.67 1.48 7.13
CA ASP A 75 10.54 0.81 6.49
C ASP A 75 9.36 0.65 7.46
N TRP A 76 9.62 0.14 8.67
CA TRP A 76 8.59 0.02 9.69
C TRP A 76 8.00 1.39 10.12
N PHE A 77 8.85 2.39 10.35
CA PHE A 77 8.44 3.72 10.79
C PHE A 77 7.61 4.44 9.71
N ILE A 78 8.10 4.44 8.46
CA ILE A 78 7.44 5.04 7.30
C ILE A 78 6.12 4.30 7.01
N ASN A 79 6.09 2.98 7.01
CA ASN A 79 4.83 2.27 6.77
C ASN A 79 3.82 2.44 7.92
N SER A 80 4.29 2.64 9.16
CA SER A 80 3.42 2.86 10.32
C SER A 80 2.92 4.30 10.44
N TYR A 81 3.68 5.30 9.98
CA TYR A 81 3.35 6.72 10.10
C TYR A 81 3.03 7.44 8.79
N THR A 82 3.46 6.92 7.65
CA THR A 82 3.39 7.63 6.35
C THR A 82 2.66 6.80 5.30
N SER A 83 1.38 6.56 5.55
CA SER A 83 0.48 6.34 4.41
C SER A 83 0.48 7.59 3.52
N HIS A 84 0.32 7.45 2.21
CA HIS A 84 0.12 8.54 1.23
C HIS A 84 -0.98 9.55 1.65
N LEU A 85 -1.82 9.17 2.61
CA LEU A 85 -2.86 9.97 3.26
C LEU A 85 -2.33 11.10 4.17
N VAL A 86 -1.09 10.99 4.64
CA VAL A 86 -0.47 11.89 5.62
C VAL A 86 0.80 12.57 5.11
N GLN A 87 1.07 12.50 3.81
CA GLN A 87 2.10 13.34 3.20
C GLN A 87 1.53 14.77 3.00
N PRO A 88 1.99 15.79 3.76
CA PRO A 88 1.40 17.13 3.73
C PRO A 88 1.37 17.74 2.33
N LEU A 89 2.41 17.43 1.56
CA LEU A 89 2.61 17.93 0.22
C LEU A 89 1.57 17.36 -0.75
N ASP A 90 1.27 16.05 -0.67
CA ASP A 90 0.22 15.42 -1.48
C ASP A 90 -1.19 15.87 -1.08
N VAL A 91 -1.43 16.05 0.23
CA VAL A 91 -2.74 16.44 0.76
C VAL A 91 -3.11 17.87 0.39
N GLY A 92 -2.16 18.82 0.52
CA GLY A 92 -2.44 20.24 0.34
C GLY A 92 -1.92 20.84 -0.95
N VAL A 93 -0.64 20.59 -1.27
CA VAL A 93 0.09 21.35 -2.29
C VAL A 93 -0.09 20.75 -3.69
N TYR A 94 0.14 19.45 -3.86
CA TYR A 94 0.05 18.81 -5.16
C TYR A 94 -1.38 18.74 -5.70
N LYS A 95 -2.39 18.64 -4.82
CA LYS A 95 -3.78 18.73 -5.23
C LYS A 95 -4.08 20.07 -5.90
N ALA A 96 -3.71 21.17 -5.24
CA ALA A 96 -3.89 22.53 -5.76
C ALA A 96 -3.06 22.75 -7.04
N LEU A 97 -1.80 22.30 -7.04
CA LEU A 97 -0.91 22.37 -8.21
C LEU A 97 -1.52 21.67 -9.43
N LYS A 98 -1.99 20.42 -9.28
CA LYS A 98 -2.61 19.65 -10.37
C LYS A 98 -3.87 20.34 -10.90
N GLN A 99 -4.69 20.92 -10.03
CA GLN A 99 -5.89 21.65 -10.45
C GLN A 99 -5.55 22.90 -11.25
N SER A 100 -4.62 23.73 -10.76
CA SER A 100 -4.16 24.92 -11.48
C SER A 100 -3.45 24.58 -12.78
N TRP A 101 -2.65 23.51 -12.81
CA TRP A 101 -1.97 23.06 -14.01
C TRP A 101 -2.94 22.62 -15.09
N ARG A 102 -4.00 21.87 -14.74
CA ARG A 102 -5.07 21.53 -15.69
C ARG A 102 -5.76 22.77 -16.24
N ARG A 103 -5.92 23.83 -15.44
CA ARG A 103 -6.48 25.10 -15.93
C ARG A 103 -5.55 25.76 -16.96
N VAL A 104 -4.27 25.92 -16.61
CA VAL A 104 -3.25 26.49 -17.50
C VAL A 104 -3.16 25.71 -18.81
N LEU A 105 -3.19 24.38 -18.75
CA LEU A 105 -3.23 23.55 -19.95
C LEU A 105 -4.48 23.76 -20.78
N ARG A 106 -5.67 23.84 -20.16
CA ARG A 106 -6.92 24.09 -20.90
C ARG A 106 -6.88 25.41 -21.64
N GLU A 107 -6.42 26.47 -21.00
CA GLU A 107 -6.27 27.80 -21.61
C GLU A 107 -5.29 27.73 -22.80
N TYR A 108 -4.12 27.13 -22.61
CA TYR A 108 -3.14 26.93 -23.67
C TYR A 108 -3.70 26.12 -24.86
N TYR A 109 -4.43 25.03 -24.61
CA TYR A 109 -5.03 24.24 -25.68
C TYR A 109 -6.13 25.00 -26.42
N GLN A 110 -6.91 25.84 -25.74
CA GLN A 110 -7.92 26.68 -26.39
C GLN A 110 -7.27 27.73 -27.31
N GLU A 111 -6.18 28.35 -26.87
CA GLU A 111 -5.46 29.38 -27.64
C GLU A 111 -4.70 28.80 -28.84
N THR A 112 -4.13 27.59 -28.70
CA THR A 112 -3.26 26.99 -29.73
C THR A 112 -3.99 26.04 -30.69
N GLY A 113 -5.29 25.82 -30.48
CA GLY A 113 -6.07 24.86 -31.27
C GLY A 113 -5.72 23.40 -30.94
N TYR A 114 -5.59 23.08 -29.65
CA TYR A 114 -5.32 21.73 -29.12
C TYR A 114 -4.00 21.11 -29.58
N LYS A 115 -2.97 21.93 -29.79
CA LYS A 115 -1.62 21.45 -30.08
C LYS A 115 -0.91 20.97 -28.80
N ASN A 116 -0.03 19.99 -28.95
CA ASN A 116 0.79 19.52 -27.83
C ASN A 116 1.70 20.63 -27.28
N VAL A 117 1.95 20.59 -25.96
CA VAL A 117 2.85 21.53 -25.31
C VAL A 117 4.28 21.23 -25.71
N GLU A 118 4.88 22.13 -26.49
CA GLU A 118 6.29 22.07 -26.82
C GLU A 118 7.16 22.46 -25.62
N LYS A 119 8.38 21.89 -25.54
CA LYS A 119 9.31 22.15 -24.43
C LYS A 119 9.63 23.64 -24.26
N LEU A 120 9.64 24.40 -25.37
CA LEU A 120 9.90 25.84 -25.36
C LEU A 120 8.80 26.64 -24.65
N MET A 121 7.56 26.15 -24.66
CA MET A 121 6.42 26.82 -24.04
C MET A 121 6.30 26.52 -22.55
N LEU A 122 6.93 25.45 -22.07
CA LEU A 122 6.87 25.00 -20.68
C LEU A 122 7.23 26.12 -19.67
N PRO A 123 8.32 26.90 -19.82
CA PRO A 123 8.65 27.96 -18.87
C PRO A 123 7.57 29.04 -18.75
N SER A 124 6.93 29.40 -19.86
CA SER A 124 5.83 30.38 -19.88
C SER A 124 4.61 29.86 -19.13
N LEU A 125 4.22 28.60 -19.38
CA LEU A 125 3.11 27.95 -18.69
C LEU A 125 3.39 27.78 -17.19
N MET A 126 4.64 27.47 -16.82
CA MET A 126 5.04 27.38 -15.42
C MET A 126 4.99 28.74 -14.72
N LYS A 127 5.30 29.84 -15.41
CA LYS A 127 5.13 31.20 -14.88
C LYS A 127 3.65 31.51 -14.62
N ASN A 128 2.76 31.12 -15.52
CA ASN A 128 1.30 31.28 -15.33
C ASN A 128 0.80 30.43 -14.16
N LEU A 129 1.33 29.20 -14.02
CA LEU A 129 1.05 28.33 -12.89
C LEU A 129 1.48 28.95 -11.57
N GLN A 130 2.67 29.56 -11.50
CA GLN A 130 3.15 30.24 -10.30
C GLN A 130 2.25 31.43 -9.91
N HIS A 131 1.81 32.23 -10.88
CA HIS A 131 0.87 33.35 -10.63
C HIS A 131 -0.49 32.90 -10.13
N SER A 132 -0.90 31.65 -10.40
CA SER A 132 -2.17 31.11 -9.88
C SER A 132 -2.23 30.98 -8.35
N GLY A 133 -1.12 31.14 -7.63
CA GLY A 133 -1.07 31.03 -6.17
C GLY A 133 -1.18 29.60 -5.64
N CYS A 134 -1.06 28.58 -6.50
CA CYS A 134 -1.16 27.18 -6.10
C CYS A 134 -0.07 26.74 -5.11
N LEU A 135 1.12 27.35 -5.16
CA LEU A 135 2.25 27.14 -4.24
C LEU A 135 2.23 28.13 -3.08
N SER A 136 1.05 28.36 -2.48
CA SER A 136 0.92 29.29 -1.35
C SER A 136 1.25 28.63 0.00
N ARG A 137 1.68 29.45 0.95
CA ARG A 137 1.87 29.04 2.36
C ARG A 137 0.58 28.48 2.96
N ALA A 138 -0.58 28.99 2.57
CA ALA A 138 -1.88 28.50 3.03
C ALA A 138 -2.13 27.05 2.62
N ASN A 139 -1.79 26.67 1.38
CA ASN A 139 -1.91 25.29 0.91
C ASN A 139 -0.94 24.35 1.64
N ALA A 140 0.26 24.83 1.96
CA ALA A 140 1.21 24.07 2.78
C ALA A 140 0.64 23.83 4.18
N ILE A 141 0.20 24.88 4.89
CA ILE A 141 -0.41 24.78 6.22
C ILE A 141 -1.65 23.88 6.20
N GLY A 142 -2.52 24.04 5.20
CA GLY A 142 -3.68 23.16 5.00
C GLY A 142 -3.29 21.71 4.74
N GLY A 143 -2.18 21.47 4.05
CA GLY A 143 -1.60 20.15 3.86
C GLY A 143 -1.15 19.51 5.17
N PHE A 144 -0.46 20.27 6.04
CA PHE A 144 -0.01 19.81 7.36
C PHE A 144 -1.17 19.57 8.34
N ASN A 145 -2.18 20.44 8.34
CA ASN A 145 -3.43 20.25 9.09
C ASN A 145 -4.16 19.01 8.57
N GLY A 146 -4.29 18.89 7.26
CA GLY A 146 -4.97 17.78 6.61
C GLY A 146 -4.25 16.45 6.81
N SER A 147 -2.93 16.42 6.90
CA SER A 147 -2.16 15.22 7.21
C SER A 147 -2.15 14.88 8.70
N GLY A 148 -2.67 15.74 9.58
CA GLY A 148 -2.64 15.53 11.03
C GLY A 148 -1.24 15.61 11.65
N ILE A 149 -0.24 16.07 10.88
CA ILE A 149 1.14 16.27 11.37
C ILE A 149 1.22 17.55 12.21
N TYR A 150 0.46 18.59 11.86
CA TYR A 150 0.41 19.84 12.62
C TYR A 150 -0.97 20.49 12.49
N SER A 151 -1.69 20.85 13.55
CA SER A 151 -1.47 20.47 14.96
C SER A 151 -1.57 18.95 15.13
N LEU A 152 -0.61 18.34 15.84
CA LEU A 152 -0.46 16.89 15.98
C LEU A 152 -1.77 16.27 16.52
N CYS A 153 -2.62 15.74 15.64
CA CYS A 153 -3.98 15.33 15.97
C CYS A 153 -4.22 13.92 15.45
N LYS A 154 -4.02 12.94 16.33
CA LYS A 154 -4.13 11.51 16.00
C LYS A 154 -5.52 11.13 15.52
N GLU A 155 -6.57 11.76 16.04
CA GLU A 155 -7.96 11.42 15.67
C GLU A 155 -8.24 11.67 14.18
N ASN A 156 -7.75 12.79 13.64
CA ASN A 156 -7.89 13.10 12.21
C ASN A 156 -7.07 12.14 11.33
N MET A 157 -5.89 11.72 11.80
CA MET A 157 -5.05 10.75 11.11
C MET A 157 -5.73 9.37 11.07
N MET A 158 -6.24 8.88 12.20
CA MET A 158 -6.90 7.58 12.31
C MET A 158 -8.20 7.52 11.49
N LYS A 159 -9.00 8.59 11.50
CA LYS A 159 -10.19 8.72 10.65
C LYS A 159 -9.84 8.56 9.17
N LYS A 160 -8.74 9.17 8.71
CA LYS A 160 -8.30 9.06 7.31
C LYS A 160 -7.82 7.66 6.95
N VAL A 161 -7.04 7.02 7.81
CA VAL A 161 -6.58 5.64 7.59
C VAL A 161 -7.77 4.69 7.51
N HIS A 162 -8.71 4.78 8.45
CA HIS A 162 -9.91 3.96 8.47
C HIS A 162 -10.79 4.18 7.23
N MET A 163 -10.98 5.44 6.82
CA MET A 163 -11.71 5.77 5.59
C MET A 163 -11.04 5.18 4.34
N ALA A 164 -9.70 5.26 4.25
CA ALA A 164 -8.96 4.69 3.12
C ALA A 164 -9.04 3.15 3.09
N GLU A 165 -8.97 2.49 4.25
CA GLU A 165 -9.18 1.04 4.36
C GLU A 165 -10.59 0.64 3.93
N MET A 166 -11.62 1.40 4.33
CA MET A 166 -13.00 1.17 3.91
C MET A 166 -13.15 1.32 2.39
N ILE A 167 -12.54 2.35 1.79
CA ILE A 167 -12.56 2.58 0.34
C ILE A 167 -11.86 1.42 -0.39
N SER A 168 -10.69 0.99 0.09
CA SER A 168 -9.94 -0.12 -0.51
C SER A 168 -10.69 -1.45 -0.44
N LYS A 169 -11.35 -1.75 0.69
CA LYS A 169 -12.22 -2.93 0.85
C LYS A 169 -13.41 -2.87 -0.11
N ARG A 170 -14.02 -1.69 -0.28
CA ARG A 170 -15.16 -1.50 -1.18
C ARG A 170 -14.78 -1.70 -2.65
N ALA A 171 -13.64 -1.15 -3.06
CA ALA A 171 -13.12 -1.32 -4.43
C ALA A 171 -12.80 -2.78 -4.76
N LYS A 172 -12.17 -3.53 -3.84
CA LYS A 172 -11.93 -4.97 -4.02
C LYS A 172 -13.22 -5.77 -4.16
N ASN A 173 -14.21 -5.48 -3.31
CA ASN A 173 -15.51 -6.14 -3.38
C ASN A 173 -16.27 -5.85 -4.69
N GLU A 174 -16.10 -4.66 -5.28
CA GLU A 174 -16.68 -4.30 -6.59
C GLU A 174 -15.97 -5.01 -7.75
N ASP A 175 -14.64 -5.09 -7.74
CA ASP A 175 -13.86 -5.86 -8.73
C ASP A 175 -14.16 -7.37 -8.67
N ASP A 176 -14.29 -7.92 -7.46
CA ASP A 176 -14.62 -9.33 -7.24
C ASP A 176 -16.05 -9.64 -7.76
N ARG A 177 -17.02 -8.74 -7.56
CA ARG A 177 -18.38 -8.88 -8.11
C ARG A 177 -18.40 -8.80 -9.63
N GLN A 178 -17.70 -7.85 -10.23
CA GLN A 178 -17.62 -7.72 -11.69
C GLN A 178 -16.90 -8.92 -12.34
N SER A 179 -15.93 -9.51 -11.65
CA SER A 179 -15.24 -10.73 -12.09
C SER A 179 -16.14 -11.96 -12.00
N GLN A 180 -16.96 -12.05 -10.96
CA GLN A 180 -17.95 -13.11 -10.80
C GLN A 180 -19.14 -13.00 -11.79
N GLU A 181 -19.55 -11.80 -12.22
CA GLU A 181 -20.61 -11.63 -13.24
C GLU A 181 -20.16 -11.91 -14.69
N LYS A 182 -18.89 -11.68 -15.01
CA LYS A 182 -18.33 -11.94 -16.37
C LYS A 182 -18.15 -13.44 -16.66
N THR A 183 -17.89 -14.25 -15.64
CA THR A 183 -17.58 -15.68 -15.78
C THR A 183 -18.76 -16.55 -16.27
N PRO A 184 -20.00 -16.42 -15.74
CA PRO A 184 -21.17 -17.15 -16.22
C PRO A 184 -21.62 -16.69 -17.61
N THR A 185 -21.45 -15.40 -17.92
CA THR A 185 -21.88 -14.81 -19.19
C THR A 185 -21.03 -15.31 -20.35
N MET A 186 -19.69 -15.35 -20.18
CA MET A 186 -18.78 -15.92 -21.17
C MET A 186 -18.94 -17.44 -21.35
N GLN A 187 -19.25 -18.19 -20.28
CA GLN A 187 -19.52 -19.63 -20.37
C GLN A 187 -20.82 -19.91 -21.15
N ARG A 188 -21.89 -19.15 -20.91
CA ARG A 188 -23.15 -19.24 -21.67
C ARG A 188 -22.99 -18.88 -23.14
N GLN A 189 -22.09 -17.95 -23.48
CA GLN A 189 -21.80 -17.57 -24.86
C GLN A 189 -21.05 -18.68 -25.61
N LYS A 190 -20.03 -19.27 -24.98
CA LYS A 190 -19.29 -20.42 -25.53
C LYS A 190 -20.16 -21.68 -25.68
N GLU A 191 -21.13 -21.90 -24.79
CA GLU A 191 -22.09 -23.00 -24.93
C GLU A 191 -23.06 -22.80 -26.11
N ARG A 192 -23.49 -21.56 -26.38
CA ARG A 192 -24.31 -21.22 -27.55
C ARG A 192 -23.54 -21.40 -28.86
N GLU A 193 -22.27 -20.99 -28.90
CA GLU A 193 -21.39 -21.20 -30.06
C GLU A 193 -21.19 -22.69 -30.36
N LYS A 194 -20.91 -23.51 -29.32
CA LYS A 194 -20.82 -24.98 -29.46
C LYS A 194 -22.12 -25.63 -29.94
N GLN A 195 -23.28 -25.14 -29.51
CA GLN A 195 -24.58 -25.64 -29.99
C GLN A 195 -24.81 -25.27 -31.45
N GLN A 196 -24.44 -24.07 -31.88
CA GLN A 196 -24.53 -23.64 -33.28
C GLN A 196 -23.60 -24.45 -34.20
N GLU A 197 -22.38 -24.76 -33.77
CA GLU A 197 -21.46 -25.64 -34.52
C GLU A 197 -22.02 -27.07 -34.68
N LYS A 198 -22.62 -27.63 -33.61
CA LYS A 198 -23.26 -28.96 -33.67
C LYS A 198 -24.44 -29.01 -34.65
N ILE A 199 -25.25 -27.94 -34.72
CA ILE A 199 -26.38 -27.83 -35.64
C ILE A 199 -25.89 -27.67 -37.10
N GLY A 200 -24.79 -26.94 -37.32
CA GLY A 200 -24.14 -26.82 -38.62
C GLY A 200 -23.62 -28.16 -39.17
N MET A 201 -23.05 -28.99 -38.30
CA MET A 201 -22.49 -30.30 -38.67
C MET A 201 -23.57 -31.30 -39.15
N PHE A 202 -24.78 -31.25 -38.59
CA PHE A 202 -25.90 -32.12 -38.99
C PHE A 202 -26.53 -31.75 -40.34
N ARG A 203 -26.27 -30.54 -40.86
CA ARG A 203 -26.80 -30.09 -42.16
C ARG A 203 -25.91 -30.46 -43.36
N GLY A 204 -24.68 -30.95 -43.13
CA GLY A 204 -23.70 -31.27 -44.17
C GLY A 204 -23.78 -32.68 -44.77
N SER A 205 -24.63 -33.57 -44.24
CA SER A 205 -24.82 -34.93 -44.77
C SER A 205 -26.13 -35.04 -45.54
N ARG A 206 -26.21 -34.41 -46.72
CA ARG A 206 -27.17 -34.81 -47.75
C ARG A 206 -26.40 -35.09 -49.04
N MET A 207 -26.45 -36.35 -49.44
CA MET A 207 -25.85 -36.95 -50.64
C MET A 207 -26.17 -36.14 -51.90
N SER A 208 -25.16 -35.88 -52.73
CA SER A 208 -25.35 -35.56 -54.14
C SER A 208 -25.62 -36.86 -54.91
N PRO A 209 -26.71 -36.97 -55.71
CA PRO A 209 -26.91 -38.11 -56.59
C PRO A 209 -26.32 -37.86 -57.98
N MET A 210 -25.61 -38.90 -58.45
CA MET A 210 -25.08 -39.24 -59.79
C MET A 210 -24.29 -38.19 -60.57
#